data_AF-A0A8J9RD43-F1
#
_entry.id   AF-A0A8J9RD43-F1
#
_cell.length_a   1.000
_cell.length_b   1.000
_cell.length_c   1.000
_cell.angle_alpha   90.00
_cell.angle_beta   90.00
_cell.angle_gamma   90.00
#
_symmetry.space_group_name_H-M   'P 1'
#
loop_
_entity.id
_entity.type
_entity.pdbx_description
1 polymer ?
#
loop_
_entity_poly.entity_id
_entity_poly.type
_entity_poly.pdbx_seq_one_letter_code
_entity_poly.pdbx_strand_id
1 'polypeptide(L)'
;MDRAEPPQDKGKVVYGILCLLGVATLLPWNVFITENEFFDVRVHVKPTYRSIADNFESAIVLTFQFVNFLTLLALVPLQRFIPLHQQMLLPLGLTFAVLVLAAAVALWTSASGAAVILTMLPSVALMGMTTALLQGGLFGLAGLCPPIYVQATSVGQAVAGFGVSVLSFLTLWAAPGMEPGEVRRPADVAGAATAYFGLSAAVMAVSVGGYWWLQHLPFWHFHTRTSVSWEGESKGEEALEECVGEAVMSEQGSEADDLPLLRVNARSSATGSTKAPGSDAAPAAFQSRPTRAPKGVPVGEMLWLLRWHALALALDFALTISVFPSVTAAICSVHNPAKSPPCFPHVAAGRLAGDLWTPLLFLLFNGGDLGGRLLAGIGQQQHRAPGTGALLTYALSRVVLVIGLLLCHVVTPHPWHLPELVRSDLLPMVLTLLLGLTNGHLASLTSMHMPSLLPPSYRERSGPIIAFSITIGLTLGSIMAVLLTSLLQSS
;
A
#
# COMPACT_ATOMS: atom_id res chain seq x y z
N MET A 1 10.85 15.14 34.22
CA MET A 1 11.74 14.73 33.11
C MET A 1 11.49 15.69 31.97
N ASP A 2 12.50 16.45 31.56
CA ASP A 2 12.40 17.34 30.40
C ASP A 2 12.08 16.48 29.17
N ARG A 3 10.95 16.76 28.51
CA ARG A 3 10.62 16.13 27.23
C ARG A 3 11.65 16.62 26.21
N ALA A 4 12.63 15.76 25.89
CA ALA A 4 13.58 16.03 24.83
C ALA A 4 12.82 16.44 23.56
N GLU A 5 13.19 17.59 22.97
CA GLU A 5 12.58 18.06 21.73
C GLU A 5 12.76 17.02 20.61
N PRO A 6 11.74 16.78 19.77
CA PRO A 6 11.85 15.84 18.68
C PRO A 6 12.98 16.28 17.72
N PRO A 7 13.95 15.40 17.40
CA PRO A 7 15.00 15.72 16.45
C PRO A 7 14.37 16.05 15.09
N GLN A 8 14.92 17.06 14.40
CA GLN A 8 14.49 17.38 13.04
C GLN A 8 15.16 16.45 12.03
N ASP A 9 14.40 16.03 11.01
CA ASP A 9 14.92 15.29 9.84
C ASP A 9 15.72 16.22 8.92
N LYS A 10 17.00 16.41 9.28
CA LYS A 10 17.92 17.28 8.53
C LYS A 10 18.07 16.76 7.10
N GLY A 11 17.75 17.62 6.13
CA GLY A 11 17.85 17.28 4.70
C GLY A 11 16.74 16.35 4.19
N LYS A 12 15.70 16.08 4.98
CA LYS A 12 14.58 15.19 4.62
C LYS A 12 15.05 13.78 4.22
N VAL A 13 16.10 13.27 4.87
CA VAL A 13 16.72 11.98 4.55
C VAL A 13 15.76 10.85 4.88
N VAL A 14 15.09 10.89 6.03
CA VAL A 14 14.11 9.86 6.42
C VAL A 14 12.93 9.85 5.45
N TYR A 15 12.45 11.03 5.05
CA TYR A 15 11.41 11.15 4.03
C TYR A 15 11.83 10.51 2.70
N GLY A 16 13.06 10.80 2.24
CA GLY A 16 13.63 10.21 1.02
C GLY A 16 13.72 8.68 1.08
N ILE A 17 14.15 8.12 2.22
CA ILE A 17 14.22 6.67 2.41
C ILE A 17 12.82 6.03 2.40
N LEU A 18 11.84 6.61 3.09
CA LEU A 18 10.47 6.07 3.08
C LEU A 18 9.81 6.18 1.71
N CYS A 19 10.11 7.23 0.94
CA CYS A 19 9.72 7.35 -0.45
C CYS A 19 10.37 6.26 -1.32
N LEU A 20 11.67 6.00 -1.16
CA LEU A 20 12.37 4.91 -1.86
C LEU A 20 11.76 3.54 -1.52
N LEU A 21 11.47 3.28 -0.24
CA LEU A 21 10.79 2.06 0.17
C LEU A 21 9.39 1.95 -0.42
N GLY A 22 8.68 3.07 -0.57
CA GLY A 22 7.41 3.13 -1.30
C GLY A 22 7.56 2.68 -2.76
N VAL A 23 8.58 3.17 -3.47
CA VAL A 23 8.93 2.72 -4.83
C VAL A 23 9.16 1.21 -4.86
N ALA A 24 9.92 0.68 -3.89
CA ALA A 24 10.24 -0.74 -3.80
C ALA A 24 9.02 -1.63 -3.59
N THR A 25 7.92 -1.12 -3.02
CA THR A 25 6.69 -1.91 -2.84
C THR A 25 5.93 -2.18 -4.14
N LEU A 26 6.07 -1.30 -5.15
CA LEU A 26 5.16 -1.29 -6.32
C LEU A 26 5.91 -1.46 -7.65
N LEU A 27 7.16 -1.02 -7.74
CA LEU A 27 7.98 -1.17 -8.93
C LEU A 27 8.15 -2.64 -9.37
N PRO A 28 8.44 -3.61 -8.48
CA PRO A 28 8.60 -5.02 -8.88
C PRO A 28 7.35 -5.55 -9.59
N TRP A 29 6.18 -5.29 -9.03
CA TRP A 29 4.90 -5.66 -9.64
C TRP A 29 4.70 -4.99 -11.00
N ASN A 30 4.97 -3.69 -11.10
CA ASN A 30 4.81 -2.94 -12.35
C ASN A 30 5.67 -3.51 -13.48
N VAL A 31 6.92 -3.92 -13.19
CA VAL A 31 7.80 -4.50 -14.22
C VAL A 31 7.23 -5.82 -14.76
N PHE A 32 6.64 -6.67 -13.92
CA PHE A 32 6.04 -7.93 -14.36
C PHE A 32 4.84 -7.74 -15.28
N ILE A 33 4.01 -6.72 -15.06
CA ILE A 33 2.85 -6.44 -15.91
C ILE A 33 3.21 -5.67 -17.18
N THR A 34 4.33 -4.94 -17.21
CA THR A 34 4.75 -4.22 -18.42
C THR A 34 5.54 -5.07 -19.41
N GLU A 35 6.22 -6.11 -18.95
CA GLU A 35 7.00 -7.04 -19.79
C GLU A 35 6.10 -8.08 -20.52
N ASN A 36 4.94 -7.67 -21.00
CA ASN A 36 3.99 -8.53 -21.71
C ASN A 36 4.60 -9.13 -22.99
N GLU A 37 5.40 -8.37 -23.74
CA GLU A 37 6.06 -8.84 -24.96
C GLU A 37 7.01 -10.02 -24.69
N PHE A 38 7.73 -9.97 -23.56
CA PHE A 38 8.62 -11.04 -23.16
C PHE A 38 7.84 -12.34 -22.89
N PHE A 39 6.78 -12.24 -22.09
CA PHE A 39 6.00 -13.42 -21.73
C PHE A 39 5.27 -14.01 -22.94
N ASP A 40 4.72 -13.17 -23.82
CA ASP A 40 4.01 -13.61 -25.02
C ASP A 40 4.87 -14.53 -25.91
N VAL A 41 6.15 -14.20 -26.11
CA VAL A 41 7.06 -15.05 -26.88
C VAL A 41 7.49 -16.29 -26.10
N ARG A 42 7.85 -16.13 -24.82
CA ARG A 42 8.57 -17.16 -24.05
C ARG A 42 7.70 -18.31 -23.59
N VAL A 43 6.45 -18.06 -23.20
CA VAL A 43 5.57 -19.12 -22.68
C VAL A 43 5.07 -20.06 -23.77
N HIS A 44 5.13 -19.67 -25.05
CA HIS A 44 4.69 -20.49 -26.18
C HIS A 44 5.77 -21.43 -26.74
N VAL A 45 7.01 -21.34 -26.25
CA VAL A 45 8.11 -22.24 -26.67
C VAL A 45 7.81 -23.68 -26.23
N LYS A 46 7.77 -24.63 -27.17
CA LYS A 46 7.47 -26.03 -26.87
C LYS A 46 8.63 -26.71 -26.11
N PRO A 47 8.36 -27.62 -25.16
CA PRO A 47 7.04 -27.99 -24.61
C PRO A 47 6.44 -26.90 -23.71
N THR A 48 5.10 -26.75 -23.73
CA THR A 48 4.37 -25.73 -22.95
C THR A 48 2.99 -26.20 -22.48
N TYR A 49 2.44 -25.53 -21.48
CA TYR A 49 1.06 -25.67 -20.99
C TYR A 49 0.15 -24.68 -21.72
N ARG A 50 -0.41 -25.10 -22.87
CA ARG A 50 -1.16 -24.21 -23.78
C ARG A 50 -2.27 -23.39 -23.10
N SER A 51 -3.09 -24.03 -22.26
CA SER A 51 -4.20 -23.34 -21.55
C SER A 51 -3.72 -22.17 -20.68
N ILE A 52 -2.55 -22.31 -20.05
CA ILE A 52 -1.95 -21.28 -19.20
C ILE A 52 -1.22 -20.24 -20.07
N ALA A 53 -0.49 -20.68 -21.09
CA ALA A 53 0.25 -19.83 -22.01
C ALA A 53 -0.67 -18.80 -22.72
N ASP A 54 -1.81 -19.27 -23.24
CA ASP A 54 -2.77 -18.44 -23.98
C ASP A 54 -3.42 -17.35 -23.07
N ASN A 55 -3.40 -17.53 -21.74
CA ASN A 55 -4.00 -16.61 -20.75
C ASN A 55 -2.99 -16.16 -19.69
N PHE A 56 -1.70 -16.13 -20.03
CA PHE A 56 -0.63 -16.01 -19.03
C PHE A 56 -0.64 -14.68 -18.27
N GLU A 57 -0.96 -13.57 -18.95
CA GLU A 57 -1.10 -12.25 -18.32
C GLU A 57 -2.17 -12.27 -17.22
N SER A 58 -3.34 -12.84 -17.52
CA SER A 58 -4.41 -13.02 -16.53
C SER A 58 -3.97 -13.96 -15.40
N ALA A 59 -3.21 -15.01 -15.70
CA ALA A 59 -2.70 -15.93 -14.68
C ALA A 59 -1.73 -15.23 -13.71
N ILE A 60 -0.83 -14.36 -14.20
CA ILE A 60 0.07 -13.54 -13.35
C ILE A 60 -0.75 -12.63 -12.43
N VAL A 61 -1.68 -11.85 -12.99
CA VAL A 61 -2.48 -10.88 -12.23
C VAL A 61 -3.33 -11.56 -11.17
N LEU A 62 -4.05 -12.62 -11.52
CA LEU A 62 -4.88 -13.35 -10.57
C LEU A 62 -4.05 -14.03 -9.48
N THR A 63 -2.91 -14.64 -9.84
CA THR A 63 -2.02 -15.28 -8.86
C THR A 63 -1.48 -14.27 -7.86
N PHE A 64 -0.94 -13.14 -8.34
CA PHE A 64 -0.44 -12.08 -7.49
C PHE A 64 -1.54 -11.53 -6.57
N GLN A 65 -2.68 -11.14 -7.15
CA GLN A 65 -3.76 -10.49 -6.41
C GLN A 65 -4.38 -11.43 -5.36
N PHE A 66 -4.59 -12.71 -5.72
CA PHE A 66 -5.15 -13.70 -4.81
C PHE A 66 -4.23 -13.93 -3.60
N VAL A 67 -2.93 -14.15 -3.83
CA VAL A 67 -1.96 -14.37 -2.75
C VAL A 67 -1.76 -13.12 -1.91
N ASN A 68 -1.66 -11.94 -2.53
CA ASN A 68 -1.57 -10.66 -1.82
C ASN A 68 -2.79 -10.43 -0.92
N PHE A 69 -4.01 -10.64 -1.43
CA PHE A 69 -5.24 -10.50 -0.66
C PHE A 69 -5.30 -11.45 0.54
N LEU A 70 -5.03 -12.75 0.33
CA LEU A 70 -5.03 -13.73 1.42
C LEU A 70 -3.96 -13.44 2.47
N THR A 71 -2.79 -13.00 2.04
CA THR A 71 -1.69 -12.65 2.95
C THR A 71 -2.07 -11.44 3.80
N LEU A 72 -2.66 -10.39 3.22
CA LEU A 72 -3.11 -9.22 4.00
C LEU A 72 -4.28 -9.56 4.93
N LEU A 73 -5.23 -10.39 4.47
CA LEU A 73 -6.34 -10.87 5.31
C LEU A 73 -5.82 -11.62 6.55
N ALA A 74 -4.79 -12.44 6.38
CA ALA A 74 -4.13 -13.14 7.48
C ALA A 74 -3.24 -12.20 8.32
N LEU A 75 -2.57 -11.23 7.70
CA LEU A 75 -1.63 -10.33 8.37
C LEU A 75 -2.32 -9.42 9.38
N VAL A 76 -3.52 -8.91 9.09
CA VAL A 76 -4.26 -8.02 10.02
C VAL A 76 -4.42 -8.62 11.43
N PRO A 77 -4.95 -9.84 11.63
CA PRO A 77 -5.04 -10.44 12.96
C PRO A 77 -3.71 -11.00 13.48
N LEU A 78 -2.80 -11.42 12.59
CA LEU A 78 -1.54 -12.07 12.96
C LEU A 78 -0.39 -11.09 13.24
N GLN A 79 -0.54 -9.81 12.89
CA GLN A 79 0.54 -8.81 12.98
C GLN A 79 1.18 -8.76 14.37
N ARG A 80 0.40 -8.95 15.43
CA ARG A 80 0.91 -8.97 16.82
C ARG A 80 2.01 -10.01 17.09
N PHE A 81 2.12 -11.03 16.24
CA PHE A 81 3.09 -12.11 16.37
C PHE A 81 4.33 -11.94 15.48
N ILE A 82 4.30 -11.01 14.52
CA ILE A 82 5.37 -10.86 13.54
C ILE A 82 6.08 -9.53 13.80
N PRO A 83 7.35 -9.52 14.22
CA PRO A 83 8.06 -8.28 14.51
C PRO A 83 8.27 -7.45 13.24
N LEU A 84 8.09 -6.13 13.34
CA LEU A 84 8.20 -5.19 12.21
C LEU A 84 9.49 -5.34 11.41
N HIS A 85 10.60 -5.58 12.10
CA HIS A 85 11.90 -5.79 11.46
C HIS A 85 11.89 -6.95 10.47
N GLN A 86 11.25 -8.07 10.83
CA GLN A 86 11.11 -9.23 9.95
C GLN A 86 10.09 -8.97 8.84
N GLN A 87 9.04 -8.18 9.09
CA GLN A 87 8.08 -7.76 8.05
C GLN A 87 8.69 -6.86 6.97
N MET A 88 9.83 -6.21 7.25
CA MET A 88 10.53 -5.37 6.29
C MET A 88 11.67 -6.11 5.59
N LEU A 89 12.64 -6.64 6.35
CA LEU A 89 13.90 -7.13 5.77
C LEU A 89 13.71 -8.41 4.95
N LEU A 90 12.90 -9.35 5.43
CA LEU A 90 12.68 -10.63 4.75
C LEU A 90 11.96 -10.42 3.41
N PRO A 91 10.84 -9.67 3.32
CA PRO A 91 10.21 -9.38 2.04
C PRO A 91 11.09 -8.61 1.06
N LEU A 92 11.88 -7.63 1.51
CA LEU A 92 12.82 -6.92 0.64
C LEU A 92 13.84 -7.89 0.01
N GLY A 93 14.44 -8.76 0.83
CA GLY A 93 15.42 -9.74 0.36
C GLY A 93 14.82 -10.80 -0.57
N LEU A 94 13.63 -11.32 -0.24
CA LEU A 94 12.93 -12.29 -1.09
C LEU A 94 12.47 -11.69 -2.42
N THR A 95 11.97 -10.45 -2.41
CA THR A 95 11.59 -9.76 -3.66
C THR A 95 12.80 -9.49 -4.54
N PHE A 96 13.94 -9.11 -3.94
CA PHE A 96 15.21 -9.01 -4.67
C PHE A 96 15.59 -10.34 -5.34
N ALA A 97 15.53 -11.45 -4.60
CA ALA A 97 15.84 -12.77 -5.13
C ALA A 97 14.89 -13.18 -6.28
N VAL A 98 13.59 -12.87 -6.17
CA VAL A 98 12.61 -13.07 -7.24
C VAL A 98 12.96 -12.28 -8.49
N LEU A 99 13.35 -11.01 -8.36
CA LEU A 99 13.72 -10.17 -9.51
C LEU A 99 15.02 -10.65 -10.19
N VAL A 100 16.01 -11.08 -9.40
CA VAL A 100 17.24 -11.68 -9.93
C VAL A 100 16.94 -12.99 -10.67
N LEU A 101 16.07 -13.82 -10.11
CA LEU A 101 15.61 -15.04 -10.78
C LEU A 101 14.88 -14.72 -12.08
N ALA A 102 14.01 -13.70 -12.10
CA ALA A 102 13.30 -13.27 -13.30
C ALA A 102 14.27 -12.81 -14.40
N ALA A 103 15.29 -12.01 -14.04
CA ALA A 103 16.35 -11.61 -14.96
C ALA A 103 17.15 -12.82 -15.48
N ALA A 104 17.45 -13.80 -14.63
CA ALA A 104 18.14 -15.02 -15.04
C ALA A 104 17.31 -15.87 -16.03
N VAL A 105 16.01 -16.00 -15.79
CA VAL A 105 15.08 -16.68 -16.71
C VAL A 105 14.95 -15.91 -18.03
N ALA A 106 14.98 -14.58 -18.00
CA ALA A 106 15.01 -13.76 -19.20
C ALA A 106 16.22 -14.07 -20.08
N LEU A 107 17.42 -14.22 -19.48
CA LEU A 107 18.64 -14.64 -20.16
C LEU A 107 18.67 -16.12 -20.56
N TRP A 108 17.87 -16.98 -19.91
CA TRP A 108 17.82 -18.41 -20.21
C TRP A 108 17.02 -18.70 -21.49
N THR A 109 17.53 -18.26 -22.64
CA THR A 109 16.85 -18.30 -23.95
C THR A 109 16.57 -19.71 -24.46
N SER A 110 17.28 -20.73 -23.98
CA SER A 110 17.07 -22.13 -24.33
C SER A 110 15.97 -22.84 -23.53
N ALA A 111 15.38 -22.18 -22.53
CA ALA A 111 14.34 -22.77 -21.69
C ALA A 111 13.04 -23.02 -22.47
N SER A 112 12.36 -24.11 -22.16
CA SER A 112 11.00 -24.36 -22.66
C SER A 112 9.99 -23.42 -22.02
N GLY A 113 8.86 -23.19 -22.69
CA GLY A 113 7.76 -22.39 -22.16
C GLY A 113 7.19 -22.97 -20.87
N ALA A 114 7.13 -24.31 -20.75
CA ALA A 114 6.77 -24.97 -19.49
C ALA A 114 7.72 -24.60 -18.34
N ALA A 115 9.03 -24.55 -18.58
CA ALA A 115 10.01 -24.16 -17.56
C ALA A 115 9.83 -22.68 -17.14
N VAL A 116 9.56 -21.78 -18.09
CA VAL A 116 9.27 -20.37 -17.81
C VAL A 116 8.00 -20.25 -16.97
N ILE A 117 6.91 -20.94 -17.32
CA ILE A 117 5.66 -20.92 -16.56
C ILE A 117 5.86 -21.45 -15.13
N LEU A 118 6.52 -22.61 -14.99
CA LEU A 118 6.75 -23.27 -13.69
C LEU A 118 7.70 -22.51 -12.77
N THR A 119 8.54 -21.62 -13.31
CA THR A 119 9.43 -20.76 -12.52
C THR A 119 8.77 -19.42 -12.20
N MET A 120 8.10 -18.80 -13.17
CA MET A 120 7.55 -17.44 -13.04
C MET A 120 6.26 -17.40 -12.21
N LEU A 121 5.31 -18.32 -12.40
CA LEU A 121 4.04 -18.27 -11.63
C LEU A 121 4.25 -18.41 -10.11
N PRO A 122 5.05 -19.37 -9.61
CA PRO A 122 5.36 -19.42 -8.18
C PRO A 122 6.14 -18.20 -7.69
N SER A 123 7.00 -17.63 -8.52
CA SER A 123 7.74 -16.40 -8.19
C SER A 123 6.79 -15.20 -8.04
N VAL A 124 5.78 -15.09 -8.90
CA VAL A 124 4.72 -14.08 -8.80
C VAL A 124 3.85 -14.29 -7.56
N ALA A 125 3.53 -15.54 -7.20
CA ALA A 125 2.84 -15.85 -5.94
C ALA A 125 3.66 -15.39 -4.72
N LEU A 126 4.95 -15.72 -4.69
CA LEU A 126 5.88 -15.26 -3.64
C LEU A 126 5.98 -13.73 -3.61
N MET A 127 5.97 -13.09 -4.77
CA MET A 127 5.95 -11.63 -4.87
C MET A 127 4.66 -11.03 -4.30
N GLY A 128 3.50 -11.64 -4.52
CA GLY A 128 2.23 -11.23 -3.90
C GLY A 128 2.29 -11.30 -2.37
N MET A 129 2.83 -12.38 -1.81
CA MET A 129 2.99 -12.54 -0.37
C MET A 129 3.99 -11.51 0.21
N THR A 130 5.14 -11.34 -0.42
CA THR A 130 6.17 -10.40 0.04
C THR A 130 5.72 -8.95 -0.11
N THR A 131 4.98 -8.61 -1.16
CA THR A 131 4.38 -7.28 -1.33
C THR A 131 3.38 -6.97 -0.22
N ALA A 132 2.50 -7.92 0.14
CA ALA A 132 1.58 -7.78 1.26
C ALA A 132 2.31 -7.45 2.58
N LEU A 133 3.33 -8.26 2.91
CA LEU A 133 4.13 -8.07 4.13
C LEU A 133 4.87 -6.74 4.11
N LEU A 134 5.53 -6.41 2.99
CA LEU A 134 6.31 -5.19 2.85
C LEU A 134 5.43 -3.94 2.89
N GLN A 135 4.29 -3.94 2.21
CA GLN A 135 3.36 -2.82 2.18
C GLN A 135 2.73 -2.59 3.57
N GLY A 136 2.28 -3.66 4.22
CA GLY A 136 1.74 -3.58 5.59
C GLY A 136 2.79 -3.10 6.60
N GLY A 137 3.99 -3.69 6.55
CA GLY A 137 5.11 -3.29 7.39
C GLY A 137 5.55 -1.85 7.16
N LEU A 138 5.64 -1.40 5.91
CA LEU A 138 6.08 -0.04 5.57
C LEU A 138 5.10 1.03 6.05
N PHE A 139 3.79 0.81 5.87
CA PHE A 139 2.79 1.73 6.43
C PHE A 139 2.80 1.72 7.96
N GLY A 140 3.04 0.57 8.58
CA GLY A 140 3.19 0.46 10.04
C GLY A 140 4.40 1.24 10.55
N LEU A 141 5.55 1.06 9.87
CA LEU A 141 6.81 1.76 10.12
C LEU A 141 6.64 3.28 10.00
N ALA A 142 6.04 3.75 8.91
CA ALA A 142 5.80 5.16 8.67
C ALA A 142 4.77 5.75 9.65
N GLY A 143 3.80 4.96 10.11
CA GLY A 143 2.77 5.36 11.08
C GLY A 143 3.31 5.65 12.49
N LEU A 144 4.54 5.25 12.80
CA LEU A 144 5.25 5.65 14.03
C LEU A 144 5.73 7.12 13.98
N CYS A 145 5.89 7.66 12.77
CA CYS A 145 6.35 9.01 12.51
C CYS A 145 5.17 9.98 12.24
N PRO A 146 5.42 11.30 12.12
CA PRO A 146 4.39 12.25 11.71
C PRO A 146 3.73 11.88 10.36
N PRO A 147 2.47 12.29 10.11
CA PRO A 147 1.69 11.87 8.93
C PRO A 147 2.38 12.08 7.57
N ILE A 148 3.23 13.10 7.45
CA ILE A 148 4.00 13.37 6.23
C ILE A 148 4.91 12.20 5.81
N TYR A 149 5.32 11.34 6.73
CA TYR A 149 6.17 10.18 6.43
C TYR A 149 5.37 9.00 5.88
N VAL A 150 4.10 8.85 6.29
CA VAL A 150 3.15 7.93 5.63
C VAL A 150 2.85 8.41 4.22
N GLN A 151 2.72 9.73 4.04
CA GLN A 151 2.59 10.32 2.70
C GLN A 151 3.83 10.07 1.84
N ALA A 152 5.04 10.12 2.40
CA ALA A 152 6.27 9.82 1.67
C ALA A 152 6.23 8.40 1.05
N THR A 153 5.82 7.41 1.84
CA THR A 153 5.59 6.03 1.35
C THR A 153 4.60 6.01 0.20
N SER A 154 3.46 6.68 0.37
CA SER A 154 2.42 6.78 -0.66
C SER A 154 2.94 7.48 -1.93
N VAL A 155 3.74 8.53 -1.83
CA VAL A 155 4.37 9.21 -2.98
C VAL A 155 5.32 8.28 -3.70
N GLY A 156 6.13 7.51 -2.98
CA GLY A 156 7.02 6.51 -3.57
C GLY A 156 6.30 5.51 -4.47
N GLN A 157 5.13 5.03 -4.02
CA GLN A 157 4.27 4.16 -4.83
C GLN A 157 3.81 4.81 -6.14
N ALA A 158 3.40 6.08 -6.10
CA ALA A 158 3.02 6.82 -7.31
C ALA A 158 4.21 7.13 -8.23
N VAL A 159 5.40 7.40 -7.67
CA VAL A 159 6.63 7.58 -8.46
C VAL A 159 6.95 6.32 -9.26
N ALA A 160 6.76 5.12 -8.68
CA ALA A 160 6.93 3.86 -9.40
C ALA A 160 5.94 3.73 -10.58
N GLY A 161 4.66 4.03 -10.37
CA GLY A 161 3.64 3.97 -11.44
C GLY A 161 3.84 5.03 -12.54
N PHE A 162 4.18 6.26 -12.15
CA PHE A 162 4.47 7.35 -13.08
C PHE A 162 5.73 7.08 -13.90
N GLY A 163 6.82 6.63 -13.26
CA GLY A 163 8.07 6.29 -13.96
C GLY A 163 7.86 5.20 -15.02
N VAL A 164 7.08 4.17 -14.69
CA VAL A 164 6.73 3.10 -15.63
C VAL A 164 5.89 3.62 -16.79
N SER A 165 4.89 4.46 -16.53
CA SER A 165 4.04 5.05 -17.59
C SER A 165 4.83 5.98 -18.52
N VAL A 166 5.76 6.77 -17.97
CA VAL A 166 6.69 7.61 -18.75
C VAL A 166 7.55 6.72 -19.64
N LEU A 167 8.12 5.65 -19.09
CA LEU A 167 8.98 4.73 -19.83
C LEU A 167 8.22 4.02 -20.95
N SER A 168 6.99 3.54 -20.69
CA SER A 168 6.13 2.94 -21.73
C SER A 168 5.80 3.95 -22.84
N PHE A 169 5.42 5.18 -22.48
CA PHE A 169 5.12 6.22 -23.45
C PHE A 169 6.34 6.59 -24.31
N LEU A 170 7.51 6.79 -23.70
CA LEU A 170 8.75 7.13 -24.40
C LEU A 170 9.26 5.98 -25.27
N THR A 171 9.12 4.74 -24.81
CA THR A 171 9.49 3.54 -25.59
C THR A 171 8.67 3.48 -26.86
N LEU A 172 7.34 3.65 -26.75
CA LEU A 172 6.48 3.65 -27.92
C LEU A 172 6.73 4.88 -28.80
N TRP A 173 6.90 6.07 -28.23
CA TRP A 173 7.24 7.28 -28.97
C TRP A 173 8.50 7.11 -29.82
N ALA A 174 9.55 6.52 -29.24
CA ALA A 174 10.83 6.30 -29.90
C ALA A 174 10.81 5.12 -30.89
N ALA A 175 9.85 4.19 -30.77
CA ALA A 175 9.73 3.07 -31.71
C ALA A 175 9.38 3.61 -33.11
N PRO A 176 10.24 3.41 -34.13
CA PRO A 176 9.84 3.60 -35.51
C PRO A 176 8.71 2.59 -35.78
N GLY A 177 7.61 3.05 -36.40
CA GLY A 177 6.39 2.24 -36.56
C GLY A 177 6.70 0.81 -36.98
N MET A 178 6.37 -0.15 -36.12
CA MET A 178 6.62 -1.58 -36.36
C MET A 178 5.86 -2.02 -37.62
N GLU A 179 6.51 -2.76 -38.50
CA GLU A 179 5.81 -3.39 -39.62
C GLU A 179 4.92 -4.55 -39.10
N PRO A 180 3.65 -4.63 -39.54
CA PRO A 180 2.78 -5.72 -39.14
C PRO A 180 3.32 -7.08 -39.63
N GLY A 181 3.67 -7.98 -38.70
CA GLY A 181 4.02 -9.38 -39.01
C GLY A 181 5.43 -9.84 -38.65
N GLU A 182 6.26 -9.00 -38.02
CA GLU A 182 7.60 -9.41 -37.58
C GLU A 182 7.53 -10.38 -36.39
N VAL A 183 7.87 -11.66 -36.63
CA VAL A 183 7.93 -12.69 -35.59
C VAL A 183 9.22 -12.51 -34.79
N ARG A 184 9.11 -11.94 -33.58
CA ARG A 184 10.25 -11.76 -32.68
C ARG A 184 10.70 -13.09 -32.07
N ARG A 185 12.01 -13.30 -32.01
CA ARG A 185 12.60 -14.50 -31.40
C ARG A 185 12.81 -14.27 -29.89
N PRO A 186 12.90 -15.35 -29.09
CA PRO A 186 13.23 -15.25 -27.67
C PRO A 186 14.49 -14.43 -27.35
N ALA A 187 15.49 -14.43 -28.24
CA ALA A 187 16.73 -13.68 -28.05
C ALA A 187 16.54 -12.16 -28.20
N ASP A 188 15.57 -11.72 -28.99
CA ASP A 188 15.34 -10.30 -29.32
C ASP A 188 14.68 -9.58 -28.13
N VAL A 189 13.86 -10.30 -27.36
CA VAL A 189 13.15 -9.78 -26.17
C VAL A 189 13.94 -9.99 -24.86
N ALA A 190 14.90 -10.91 -24.83
CA ALA A 190 15.64 -11.27 -23.63
C ALA A 190 16.46 -10.09 -23.06
N GLY A 191 17.10 -9.30 -23.92
CA GLY A 191 17.93 -8.17 -23.51
C GLY A 191 17.12 -7.07 -22.81
N ALA A 192 15.98 -6.70 -23.40
CA ALA A 192 15.07 -5.72 -22.83
C ALA A 192 14.54 -6.20 -21.47
N ALA A 193 13.92 -7.39 -21.43
CA ALA A 193 13.36 -7.93 -20.19
C ALA A 193 14.40 -8.04 -19.06
N THR A 194 15.63 -8.47 -19.39
CA THR A 194 16.72 -8.54 -18.41
C THR A 194 17.08 -7.16 -17.86
N ALA A 195 17.13 -6.14 -18.72
CA ALA A 195 17.40 -4.76 -18.29
C ALA A 195 16.29 -4.23 -17.36
N TYR A 196 15.02 -4.51 -17.66
CA TYR A 196 13.88 -4.13 -16.84
C TYR A 196 13.87 -4.82 -15.48
N PHE A 197 13.99 -6.15 -15.43
CA PHE A 197 14.07 -6.89 -14.17
C PHE A 197 15.33 -6.52 -13.37
N GLY A 198 16.46 -6.33 -14.04
CA GLY A 198 17.72 -5.92 -13.44
C GLY A 198 17.67 -4.52 -12.82
N LEU A 199 17.04 -3.55 -13.50
CA LEU A 199 16.82 -2.21 -12.97
C LEU A 199 15.96 -2.24 -11.71
N SER A 200 14.87 -3.02 -11.73
CA SER A 200 14.01 -3.20 -10.55
C SER A 200 14.78 -3.87 -9.40
N ALA A 201 15.63 -4.87 -9.69
CA ALA A 201 16.49 -5.50 -8.69
C ALA A 201 17.50 -4.51 -8.08
N ALA A 202 18.07 -3.61 -8.89
CA ALA A 202 18.97 -2.57 -8.40
C ALA A 202 18.26 -1.59 -7.45
N VAL A 203 17.04 -1.14 -7.81
CA VAL A 203 16.22 -0.29 -6.92
C VAL A 203 15.90 -1.02 -5.61
N MET A 204 15.60 -2.32 -5.66
CA MET A 204 15.37 -3.13 -4.46
C MET A 204 16.62 -3.23 -3.58
N ALA A 205 17.81 -3.42 -4.16
CA ALA A 205 19.07 -3.46 -3.43
C ALA A 205 19.39 -2.12 -2.73
N VAL A 206 19.17 -0.99 -3.42
CA VAL A 206 19.31 0.35 -2.82
C VAL A 206 18.30 0.53 -1.69
N SER A 207 17.09 -0.02 -1.82
CA SER A 207 16.04 0.04 -0.79
C SER A 207 16.39 -0.77 0.47
N VAL A 208 17.04 -1.93 0.32
CA VAL A 208 17.61 -2.69 1.45
C VAL A 208 18.66 -1.85 2.20
N GLY A 209 19.59 -1.23 1.46
CA GLY A 209 20.58 -0.33 2.04
C GLY A 209 19.96 0.89 2.72
N GLY A 210 18.92 1.47 2.11
CA GLY A 210 18.15 2.58 2.68
C GLY A 210 17.46 2.20 3.99
N TYR A 211 16.81 1.03 4.05
CA TYR A 211 16.20 0.53 5.27
C TYR A 211 17.24 0.26 6.38
N TRP A 212 18.39 -0.32 6.03
CA TRP A 212 19.48 -0.51 6.99
C TRP A 212 20.00 0.83 7.53
N TRP A 213 20.16 1.83 6.66
CA TRP A 213 20.61 3.17 7.08
C TRP A 213 19.56 3.86 7.97
N LEU A 214 18.27 3.72 7.67
CA LEU A 214 17.18 4.27 8.49
C LEU A 214 17.29 3.86 9.95
N GLN A 215 17.65 2.60 10.21
CA GLN A 215 17.80 2.07 11.57
C GLN A 215 18.87 2.75 12.42
N HIS A 216 19.81 3.48 11.79
CA HIS A 216 20.91 4.17 12.46
C HIS A 216 20.64 5.68 12.64
N LEU A 217 19.53 6.19 12.11
CA LEU A 217 19.24 7.62 12.16
C LEU A 217 18.68 8.04 13.53
N PRO A 218 19.13 9.16 14.12
CA PRO A 218 18.67 9.61 15.44
C PRO A 218 17.18 9.96 15.45
N PHE A 219 16.66 10.46 14.31
CA PHE A 219 15.24 10.72 14.11
C PHE A 219 14.39 9.45 14.29
N TRP A 220 14.85 8.36 13.67
CA TRP A 220 14.19 7.06 13.72
C TRP A 220 14.18 6.51 15.15
N HIS A 221 15.32 6.55 15.83
CA HIS A 221 15.42 6.09 17.22
C HIS A 221 14.52 6.87 18.18
N PHE A 222 14.33 8.17 17.97
CA PHE A 222 13.42 8.96 18.79
C PHE A 222 11.98 8.45 18.68
N HIS A 223 11.43 8.41 17.46
CA HIS A 223 10.02 8.05 17.25
C HIS A 223 9.71 6.59 17.63
N THR A 224 10.65 5.67 17.44
CA THR A 224 10.50 4.26 17.84
C THR A 224 10.65 4.03 19.35
N ARG A 225 11.55 4.74 20.03
CA ARG A 225 11.68 4.63 21.50
C ARG A 225 10.49 5.25 22.22
N THR A 226 9.96 6.36 21.70
CA THR A 226 8.78 6.99 22.27
C THR A 226 7.59 6.01 22.24
N SER A 227 7.32 5.32 21.12
CA SER A 227 6.22 4.33 21.07
C SER A 227 6.40 3.18 22.07
N VAL A 228 7.63 2.70 22.26
CA VAL A 228 7.96 1.65 23.25
C VAL A 228 7.84 2.17 24.68
N SER A 229 8.24 3.41 24.96
CA SER A 229 8.11 4.05 26.27
C SER A 229 6.64 4.18 26.68
N TRP A 230 5.77 4.63 25.76
CA TRP A 230 4.32 4.69 26.01
C TRP A 230 3.73 3.30 26.25
N GLU A 231 4.25 2.27 25.59
CA GLU A 231 3.83 0.89 25.85
C GLU A 231 4.28 0.41 27.23
N GLY A 232 5.47 0.80 27.70
CA GLY A 232 5.96 0.51 29.04
C GLY A 232 5.21 1.27 30.14
N GLU A 233 4.89 2.54 29.91
CA GLU A 233 4.11 3.39 30.82
C GLU A 233 2.65 2.91 30.91
N SER A 234 2.01 2.58 29.77
CA SER A 234 0.67 2.00 29.75
C SER A 234 0.62 0.64 30.48
N LYS A 235 1.64 -0.20 30.31
CA LYS A 235 1.79 -1.44 31.10
C LYS A 235 2.02 -1.17 32.59
N GLY A 236 2.68 -0.07 32.93
CA GLY A 236 2.97 0.36 34.30
C GLY A 236 1.75 0.96 35.02
N GLU A 237 0.97 1.79 34.34
CA GLU A 237 -0.28 2.38 34.85
C GLU A 237 -1.36 1.31 35.03
N GLU A 238 -1.54 0.40 34.06
CA GLU A 238 -2.48 -0.72 34.20
C GLU A 238 -2.10 -1.67 35.34
N ALA A 239 -0.80 -1.93 35.54
CA ALA A 239 -0.31 -2.72 36.67
C ALA A 239 -0.54 -2.00 38.01
N LEU A 240 -0.42 -0.67 38.06
CA LEU A 240 -0.69 0.12 39.25
C LEU A 240 -2.19 0.17 39.58
N GLU A 241 -3.06 0.34 38.58
CA GLU A 241 -4.52 0.29 38.76
C GLU A 241 -5.00 -1.10 39.21
N GLU A 242 -4.40 -2.18 38.70
CA GLU A 242 -4.70 -3.54 39.15
C GLU A 242 -4.21 -3.79 40.59
N CYS A 243 -2.99 -3.34 40.95
CA CYS A 243 -2.50 -3.42 42.33
C CYS A 243 -3.31 -2.57 43.32
N VAL A 244 -3.74 -1.37 42.93
CA VAL A 244 -4.60 -0.51 43.75
C VAL A 244 -6.00 -1.11 43.86
N GLY A 245 -6.54 -1.68 42.78
CA GLY A 245 -7.81 -2.40 42.79
C GLY A 245 -7.80 -3.62 43.69
N GLU A 246 -6.74 -4.43 43.65
CA GLU A 246 -6.56 -5.58 44.56
C GLU A 246 -6.35 -5.16 46.02
N ALA A 247 -5.62 -4.07 46.28
CA ALA A 247 -5.45 -3.53 47.63
C ALA A 247 -6.78 -3.02 48.22
N VAL A 248 -7.58 -2.30 47.43
CA VAL A 248 -8.91 -1.79 47.83
C VAL A 248 -9.89 -2.95 48.04
N MET A 249 -9.80 -4.03 47.25
CA MET A 249 -10.61 -5.23 47.43
C MET A 249 -10.16 -6.08 48.63
N SER A 250 -8.88 -6.03 49.01
CA SER A 250 -8.34 -6.70 50.19
C SER A 250 -8.70 -6.00 51.50
N GLU A 251 -8.95 -4.68 51.47
CA GLU A 251 -9.37 -3.91 52.65
C GLU A 251 -10.88 -3.98 52.93
N GLN A 252 -11.70 -4.50 52.01
CA GLN A 252 -13.14 -4.71 52.23
C GLN A 252 -13.49 -6.03 52.95
N GLY A 253 -12.49 -6.76 53.44
CA GLY A 253 -12.66 -8.07 54.10
C GLY A 253 -12.56 -8.08 55.63
N SER A 254 -12.35 -6.94 56.31
CA SER A 254 -12.24 -6.93 57.77
C SER A 254 -12.96 -5.74 58.41
N GLU A 255 -14.03 -6.10 59.13
CA GLU A 255 -14.67 -5.41 60.25
C GLU A 255 -15.39 -4.07 60.02
N ALA A 256 -16.71 -4.15 60.20
CA ALA A 256 -17.53 -3.09 60.75
C ALA A 256 -17.08 -2.79 62.18
N ASP A 257 -16.70 -1.55 62.47
CA ASP A 257 -17.52 -0.59 63.23
C ASP A 257 -16.71 0.68 63.48
N ASP A 258 -17.44 1.79 63.66
CA ASP A 258 -17.01 3.13 64.06
C ASP A 258 -16.42 4.08 63.00
N LEU A 259 -17.36 4.79 62.36
CA LEU A 259 -17.17 6.16 61.86
C LEU A 259 -16.67 7.09 62.99
N PRO A 260 -15.78 8.06 62.68
CA PRO A 260 -16.32 9.41 62.54
C PRO A 260 -15.71 10.23 61.37
N LEU A 261 -16.65 10.97 60.75
CA LEU A 261 -16.57 12.27 60.09
C LEU A 261 -15.22 13.04 59.99
N LEU A 262 -15.06 13.60 58.79
CA LEU A 262 -14.63 14.98 58.43
C LEU A 262 -13.16 15.31 58.07
N ARG A 263 -13.02 15.76 56.81
CA ARG A 263 -12.29 16.94 56.28
C ARG A 263 -10.74 17.01 56.26
N VAL A 264 -10.24 17.03 55.02
CA VAL A 264 -9.52 18.14 54.33
C VAL A 264 -8.16 18.63 54.87
N ASN A 265 -7.20 18.63 53.93
CA ASN A 265 -6.03 19.51 53.73
C ASN A 265 -4.69 19.22 54.44
N ALA A 266 -3.71 18.95 53.57
CA ALA A 266 -2.50 19.74 53.30
C ALA A 266 -1.50 20.09 54.43
N ARG A 267 -0.23 19.90 54.05
CA ARG A 267 1.02 20.54 54.49
C ARG A 267 1.74 20.01 55.75
N SER A 268 2.96 19.56 55.45
CA SER A 268 4.23 20.08 55.98
C SER A 268 4.79 19.49 57.28
N SER A 269 6.04 19.06 57.12
CA SER A 269 7.19 19.23 58.01
C SER A 269 7.35 18.38 59.28
N ALA A 270 8.52 17.73 59.29
CA ALA A 270 9.52 17.69 60.36
C ALA A 270 9.53 16.51 61.35
N THR A 271 10.62 15.74 61.21
CA THR A 271 11.59 15.32 62.25
C THR A 271 11.18 14.32 63.34
N GLY A 272 11.96 13.24 63.46
CA GLY A 272 12.04 12.43 64.68
C GLY A 272 12.77 11.10 64.50
N SER A 273 14.05 11.06 64.85
CA SER A 273 14.96 9.90 64.87
C SER A 273 14.70 8.96 66.05
N THR A 274 14.80 7.64 65.87
CA THR A 274 15.45 6.69 66.81
C THR A 274 15.82 5.36 66.12
N LYS A 275 16.97 4.78 66.51
CA LYS A 275 17.61 3.54 66.00
C LYS A 275 17.26 2.30 66.85
N ALA A 276 17.02 1.17 66.17
CA ALA A 276 17.43 -0.27 66.35
C ALA A 276 17.53 -0.92 67.77
N PRO A 277 17.23 -2.24 67.95
CA PRO A 277 18.06 -3.34 67.41
C PRO A 277 17.30 -4.56 66.83
N GLY A 278 18.00 -5.38 66.05
CA GLY A 278 17.41 -6.39 65.17
C GLY A 278 17.11 -7.77 65.77
N SER A 279 16.44 -8.58 64.93
CA SER A 279 16.42 -10.04 64.98
C SER A 279 16.03 -10.55 63.59
N ASP A 280 16.83 -11.45 63.07
CA ASP A 280 16.73 -12.10 61.77
C ASP A 280 15.38 -12.78 61.53
N ALA A 281 14.71 -12.45 60.43
CA ALA A 281 13.79 -13.35 59.72
C ALA A 281 13.45 -12.80 58.33
N ALA A 282 14.16 -13.27 57.31
CA ALA A 282 13.67 -13.38 55.94
C ALA A 282 14.09 -14.78 55.44
N PRO A 283 13.38 -15.43 54.49
CA PRO A 283 12.41 -14.82 53.58
C PRO A 283 11.10 -15.63 53.44
N ALA A 284 9.94 -14.99 53.59
CA ALA A 284 8.73 -15.50 52.94
C ALA A 284 8.71 -14.90 51.54
N ALA A 285 9.14 -15.69 50.56
CA ALA A 285 9.00 -15.37 49.15
C ALA A 285 7.54 -15.03 48.86
N PHE A 286 7.27 -13.76 48.54
CA PHE A 286 6.02 -13.35 47.92
C PHE A 286 6.01 -14.02 46.54
N GLN A 287 5.38 -15.19 46.48
CA GLN A 287 5.08 -15.86 45.22
C GLN A 287 4.17 -14.91 44.45
N SER A 288 4.76 -14.18 43.50
CA SER A 288 4.01 -13.52 42.44
C SER A 288 3.16 -14.60 41.76
N ARG A 289 1.86 -14.64 42.07
CA ARG A 289 0.88 -15.26 41.18
C ARG A 289 1.17 -14.72 39.77
N PRO A 290 1.16 -15.56 38.72
CA PRO A 290 1.36 -15.06 37.37
C PRO A 290 0.23 -14.07 37.07
N THR A 291 0.54 -12.78 37.11
CA THR A 291 -0.35 -11.71 36.70
C THR A 291 -0.71 -11.99 35.25
N ARG A 292 -2.00 -12.23 35.02
CA ARG A 292 -2.54 -12.53 33.71
C ARG A 292 -2.52 -11.21 32.93
N ALA A 293 -1.52 -11.02 32.07
CA ALA A 293 -1.31 -9.80 31.29
C ALA A 293 -2.63 -9.19 30.79
N PRO A 294 -2.90 -7.89 31.03
CA PRO A 294 -4.10 -7.23 30.53
C PRO A 294 -4.14 -7.27 28.99
N LYS A 295 -5.36 -7.41 28.47
CA LYS A 295 -5.63 -7.71 27.05
C LYS A 295 -5.33 -6.47 26.21
N GLY A 296 -4.21 -6.45 25.50
CA GLY A 296 -3.92 -5.40 24.52
C GLY A 296 -5.07 -5.19 23.52
N VAL A 297 -5.20 -3.98 22.97
CA VAL A 297 -6.37 -3.55 22.16
C VAL A 297 -6.71 -4.64 21.14
N PRO A 298 -7.91 -5.24 21.22
CA PRO A 298 -8.29 -6.32 20.33
C PRO A 298 -8.40 -5.80 18.90
N VAL A 299 -8.09 -6.67 17.94
CA VAL A 299 -8.12 -6.32 16.50
C VAL A 299 -9.47 -5.76 16.06
N GLY A 300 -10.57 -6.28 16.62
CA GLY A 300 -11.92 -5.78 16.34
C GLY A 300 -12.12 -4.31 16.72
N GLU A 301 -11.53 -3.85 17.82
CA GLU A 301 -11.63 -2.46 18.25
C GLU A 301 -10.77 -1.54 17.37
N MET A 302 -9.57 -1.97 17.00
CA MET A 302 -8.74 -1.23 16.02
C MET A 302 -9.48 -1.09 14.68
N LEU A 303 -10.08 -2.16 14.17
CA LEU A 303 -10.90 -2.13 12.96
C LEU A 303 -12.08 -1.17 13.11
N TRP A 304 -12.74 -1.17 14.27
CA TRP A 304 -13.83 -0.25 14.56
C TRP A 304 -13.38 1.21 14.53
N LEU A 305 -12.27 1.56 15.17
CA LEU A 305 -11.73 2.93 15.18
C LEU A 305 -11.36 3.41 13.77
N LEU A 306 -10.76 2.53 12.97
CA LEU A 306 -10.25 2.87 11.64
C LEU A 306 -11.30 2.75 10.51
N ARG A 307 -12.45 2.12 10.78
CA ARG A 307 -13.40 1.66 9.75
C ARG A 307 -13.76 2.69 8.70
N TRP A 308 -13.91 3.95 9.08
CA TRP A 308 -14.36 4.97 8.14
C TRP A 308 -13.26 5.50 7.23
N HIS A 309 -12.03 5.59 7.73
CA HIS A 309 -10.87 5.92 6.89
C HIS A 309 -10.56 4.74 5.97
N ALA A 310 -10.60 3.51 6.51
CA ALA A 310 -10.47 2.27 5.75
C ALA A 310 -11.54 2.15 4.66
N LEU A 311 -12.81 2.46 4.96
CA LEU A 311 -13.91 2.45 3.99
C LEU A 311 -13.73 3.52 2.92
N ALA A 312 -13.38 4.75 3.29
CA ALA A 312 -13.13 5.82 2.31
C ALA A 312 -11.99 5.44 1.35
N LEU A 313 -10.90 4.86 1.89
CA LEU A 313 -9.76 4.36 1.12
C LEU A 313 -10.14 3.18 0.20
N ALA A 314 -10.92 2.22 0.70
CA ALA A 314 -11.40 1.10 -0.11
C ALA A 314 -12.33 1.56 -1.24
N LEU A 315 -13.26 2.49 -0.96
CA LEU A 315 -14.15 3.07 -1.98
C LEU A 315 -13.37 3.88 -3.02
N ASP A 316 -12.35 4.62 -2.59
CA ASP A 316 -11.47 5.38 -3.47
C ASP A 316 -10.84 4.47 -4.55
N PHE A 317 -10.18 3.40 -4.12
CA PHE A 317 -9.58 2.42 -5.02
C PHE A 317 -10.62 1.61 -5.81
N ALA A 318 -11.75 1.24 -5.20
CA ALA A 318 -12.81 0.51 -5.91
C ALA A 318 -13.37 1.31 -7.09
N LEU A 319 -13.66 2.60 -6.88
CA LEU A 319 -14.14 3.48 -7.93
C LEU A 319 -13.07 3.72 -9.01
N THR A 320 -11.81 3.94 -8.64
CA THR A 320 -10.71 4.04 -9.61
C THR A 320 -10.62 2.80 -10.48
N ILE A 321 -10.49 1.62 -9.87
CA ILE A 321 -10.23 0.37 -10.59
C ILE A 321 -11.45 -0.12 -11.37
N SER A 322 -12.66 0.33 -11.01
CA SER A 322 -13.86 0.04 -11.81
C SER A 322 -13.80 0.58 -13.24
N VAL A 323 -12.98 1.61 -13.51
CA VAL A 323 -12.83 2.23 -14.83
C VAL A 323 -11.39 2.29 -15.35
N PHE A 324 -10.38 2.40 -14.48
CA PHE A 324 -8.97 2.45 -14.85
C PHE A 324 -8.23 1.17 -14.45
N PRO A 325 -7.51 0.48 -15.36
CA PRO A 325 -7.31 0.85 -16.76
C PRO A 325 -8.41 0.35 -17.71
N SER A 326 -9.29 -0.56 -17.27
CA SER A 326 -10.18 -1.36 -18.13
C SER A 326 -11.03 -0.53 -19.12
N VAL A 327 -11.90 0.35 -18.62
CA VAL A 327 -12.76 1.21 -19.44
C VAL A 327 -11.93 2.28 -20.14
N THR A 328 -10.97 2.89 -19.44
CA THR A 328 -10.13 3.96 -20.01
C THR A 328 -9.28 3.50 -21.19
N ALA A 329 -8.83 2.24 -21.21
CA ALA A 329 -8.09 1.66 -22.32
C ALA A 329 -8.97 1.34 -23.53
N ALA A 330 -10.29 1.20 -23.32
CA ALA A 330 -11.28 1.03 -24.37
C ALA A 330 -11.79 2.37 -24.95
N ILE A 331 -11.42 3.52 -24.36
CA ILE A 331 -11.72 4.83 -24.94
C ILE A 331 -10.75 5.07 -26.09
N CYS A 332 -11.26 5.20 -27.32
CA CYS A 332 -10.45 5.61 -28.47
C CYS A 332 -10.60 7.11 -28.72
N SER A 333 -9.59 7.73 -29.34
CA SER A 333 -9.72 9.09 -29.88
C SER A 333 -10.89 9.16 -30.86
N VAL A 334 -11.62 10.28 -30.89
CA VAL A 334 -12.71 10.53 -31.84
C VAL A 334 -12.23 10.57 -33.30
N HIS A 335 -10.92 10.76 -33.49
CA HIS A 335 -10.24 10.72 -34.78
C HIS A 335 -9.76 9.31 -35.16
N ASN A 336 -9.90 8.34 -34.26
CA ASN A 336 -9.59 6.95 -34.53
C ASN A 336 -10.79 6.27 -35.22
N PRO A 337 -10.62 5.66 -36.41
CA PRO A 337 -11.73 5.06 -37.14
C PRO A 337 -12.15 3.67 -36.60
N ALA A 338 -11.57 3.20 -35.49
CA ALA A 338 -11.88 1.91 -34.90
C ALA A 338 -13.36 1.83 -34.47
N LYS A 339 -14.05 0.79 -34.95
CA LYS A 339 -15.43 0.47 -34.55
C LYS A 339 -15.52 -0.71 -33.58
N SER A 340 -14.43 -1.46 -33.45
CA SER A 340 -14.24 -2.57 -32.54
C SER A 340 -12.83 -2.48 -31.97
N PRO A 341 -12.60 -2.92 -30.72
CA PRO A 341 -11.27 -2.92 -30.14
C PRO A 341 -10.36 -3.93 -30.86
N PRO A 342 -9.02 -3.75 -30.77
CA PRO A 342 -8.34 -2.61 -30.17
C PRO A 342 -8.43 -1.34 -31.04
N CYS A 343 -8.20 -0.16 -30.45
CA CYS A 343 -8.05 1.08 -31.22
C CYS A 343 -6.96 0.92 -32.29
N PHE A 344 -7.14 1.52 -33.47
CA PHE A 344 -6.12 1.38 -34.52
C PHE A 344 -4.83 2.10 -34.14
N PRO A 345 -3.65 1.44 -34.28
CA PRO A 345 -2.38 2.04 -33.89
C PRO A 345 -1.92 3.14 -34.86
N HIS A 346 -2.23 3.01 -36.15
CA HIS A 346 -1.85 4.00 -37.16
C HIS A 346 -3.10 4.68 -37.73
N VAL A 347 -3.20 5.99 -37.49
CA VAL A 347 -4.33 6.81 -37.92
C VAL A 347 -3.84 8.07 -38.63
N ALA A 348 -4.63 8.55 -39.60
CA ALA A 348 -4.29 9.72 -40.41
C ALA A 348 -4.15 11.02 -39.58
N ALA A 349 -4.84 11.09 -38.44
CA ALA A 349 -4.75 12.21 -37.49
C ALA A 349 -3.43 12.25 -36.70
N GLY A 350 -2.56 11.25 -36.86
CA GLY A 350 -1.26 11.16 -36.22
C GLY A 350 -1.23 10.21 -35.02
N ARG A 351 -0.02 9.95 -34.53
CA ARG A 351 0.26 8.93 -33.50
C ARG A 351 -0.46 9.15 -32.17
N LEU A 352 -0.69 10.41 -31.79
CA LEU A 352 -1.43 10.74 -30.57
C LEU A 352 -2.88 10.27 -30.60
N ALA A 353 -3.51 10.14 -31.78
CA ALA A 353 -4.85 9.57 -31.92
C ALA A 353 -4.85 8.05 -32.17
N GLY A 354 -3.67 7.45 -32.30
CA GLY A 354 -3.47 6.03 -32.59
C GLY A 354 -2.73 5.34 -31.45
N ASP A 355 -1.52 4.85 -31.73
CA ASP A 355 -0.68 4.06 -30.84
C ASP A 355 -0.34 4.74 -29.51
N LEU A 356 -0.16 6.07 -29.50
CA LEU A 356 0.18 6.80 -28.27
C LEU A 356 -1.03 7.20 -27.42
N TRP A 357 -2.25 6.98 -27.90
CA TRP A 357 -3.47 7.43 -27.21
C TRP A 357 -3.65 6.77 -25.84
N THR A 358 -3.65 5.43 -25.81
CA THR A 358 -3.83 4.69 -24.56
C THR A 358 -2.68 4.94 -23.57
N PRO A 359 -1.40 4.86 -23.97
CA PRO A 359 -0.28 5.21 -23.09
C PRO A 359 -0.34 6.65 -22.55
N LEU A 360 -0.85 7.61 -23.33
CA LEU A 360 -1.07 8.98 -22.86
C LEU A 360 -2.08 9.03 -21.70
N LEU A 361 -3.20 8.30 -21.79
CA LEU A 361 -4.19 8.24 -20.71
C LEU A 361 -3.60 7.61 -19.43
N PHE A 362 -2.79 6.55 -19.56
CA PHE A 362 -2.05 5.97 -18.44
C PHE A 362 -1.07 6.98 -17.80
N LEU A 363 -0.35 7.74 -18.63
CA LEU A 363 0.56 8.78 -18.17
C LEU A 363 -0.18 9.91 -17.43
N LEU A 364 -1.33 10.35 -17.95
CA LEU A 364 -2.17 11.36 -17.33
C LEU A 364 -2.72 10.88 -15.98
N PHE A 365 -3.22 9.64 -15.91
CA PHE A 365 -3.69 9.06 -14.65
C PHE A 365 -2.58 9.02 -13.60
N ASN A 366 -1.42 8.44 -13.93
CA ASN A 366 -0.32 8.30 -12.98
C ASN A 366 0.31 9.65 -12.60
N GLY A 367 0.38 10.60 -13.54
CA GLY A 367 0.83 11.97 -13.25
C GLY A 367 -0.15 12.70 -12.32
N GLY A 368 -1.45 12.51 -12.54
CA GLY A 368 -2.51 12.95 -11.63
C GLY A 368 -2.35 12.33 -10.25
N ASP A 369 -2.25 11.01 -10.15
CA ASP A 369 -2.09 10.29 -8.88
C ASP A 369 -0.90 10.82 -8.08
N LEU A 370 0.27 10.92 -8.71
CA LEU A 370 1.47 11.50 -8.09
C LEU A 370 1.21 12.93 -7.61
N GLY A 371 0.60 13.78 -8.45
CA GLY A 371 0.21 15.14 -8.09
C GLY A 371 -0.71 15.18 -6.87
N GLY A 372 -1.71 14.31 -6.83
CA GLY A 372 -2.67 14.21 -5.72
C GLY A 372 -2.01 13.85 -4.41
N ARG A 373 -1.09 12.87 -4.43
CA ARG A 373 -0.33 12.46 -3.24
C ARG A 373 0.58 13.56 -2.73
N LEU A 374 1.23 14.31 -3.64
CA LEU A 374 2.05 15.46 -3.27
C LEU A 374 1.19 16.59 -2.66
N LEU A 375 0.01 16.87 -3.25
CA LEU A 375 -0.93 17.88 -2.73
C LEU A 375 -1.39 17.56 -1.30
N ALA A 376 -1.59 16.29 -0.95
CA ALA A 376 -1.99 15.88 0.40
C ALA A 376 -0.96 16.28 1.47
N GLY A 377 0.32 16.45 1.09
CA GLY A 377 1.40 16.88 1.97
C GLY A 377 1.51 18.40 2.16
N ILE A 378 0.65 19.22 1.54
CA ILE A 378 0.79 20.70 1.54
C ILE A 378 -0.25 21.35 2.47
N GLY A 379 0.18 22.31 3.29
CA GLY A 379 -0.74 23.14 4.09
C GLY A 379 -1.28 22.43 5.33
N GLN A 380 -2.47 22.82 5.81
CA GLN A 380 -3.04 22.35 7.08
C GLN A 380 -3.42 20.86 7.11
N GLN A 381 -3.74 20.29 5.94
CA GLN A 381 -4.12 18.88 5.77
C GLN A 381 -3.02 17.89 6.17
N GLN A 382 -1.75 18.31 6.19
CA GLN A 382 -0.65 17.46 6.65
C GLN A 382 -0.68 17.21 8.17
N HIS A 383 -1.29 18.14 8.93
CA HIS A 383 -1.30 18.12 10.39
C HIS A 383 -2.63 17.70 10.98
N ARG A 384 -3.73 17.94 10.26
CA ARG A 384 -5.08 17.69 10.75
C ARG A 384 -5.87 16.83 9.79
N ALA A 385 -6.39 15.73 10.31
CA ALA A 385 -7.30 14.86 9.59
C ALA A 385 -8.57 15.64 9.18
N PRO A 386 -8.99 15.57 7.90
CA PRO A 386 -10.32 15.99 7.53
C PRO A 386 -11.37 15.19 8.31
N GLY A 387 -12.54 15.80 8.56
CA GLY A 387 -13.64 15.09 9.20
C GLY A 387 -14.03 13.86 8.39
N THR A 388 -14.32 12.75 9.08
CA THR A 388 -14.65 11.47 8.46
C THR A 388 -15.78 11.55 7.43
N GLY A 389 -16.81 12.35 7.70
CA GLY A 389 -17.92 12.58 6.75
C GLY A 389 -17.45 13.27 5.47
N ALA A 390 -16.45 14.17 5.54
CA ALA A 390 -15.88 14.82 4.38
C ALA A 390 -15.08 13.84 3.52
N LEU A 391 -14.31 12.93 4.14
CA LEU A 391 -13.56 11.89 3.43
C LEU A 391 -14.50 10.94 2.66
N LEU A 392 -15.59 10.49 3.28
CA LEU A 392 -16.57 9.63 2.62
C LEU A 392 -17.34 10.36 1.52
N THR A 393 -17.73 11.61 1.76
CA THR A 393 -18.39 12.45 0.75
C THR A 393 -17.45 12.66 -0.45
N TYR A 394 -16.17 12.88 -0.21
CA TYR A 394 -15.17 12.99 -1.26
C TYR A 394 -15.04 11.68 -2.04
N ALA A 395 -14.91 10.53 -1.36
CA ALA A 395 -14.89 9.21 -2.00
C ALA A 395 -16.12 8.99 -2.90
N LEU A 396 -17.31 9.26 -2.39
CA LEU A 396 -18.57 9.08 -3.13
C LEU A 396 -18.73 10.07 -4.28
N SER A 397 -18.25 11.30 -4.15
CA SER A 397 -18.32 12.30 -5.21
C SER A 397 -17.54 11.88 -6.47
N ARG A 398 -16.53 11.00 -6.33
CA ARG A 398 -15.75 10.47 -7.46
C ARG A 398 -16.57 9.56 -8.38
N VAL A 399 -17.77 9.12 -7.97
CA VAL A 399 -18.74 8.45 -8.88
C VAL A 399 -19.05 9.34 -10.10
N VAL A 400 -19.01 10.67 -9.96
CA VAL A 400 -19.20 11.59 -11.10
C VAL A 400 -18.11 11.40 -12.16
N LEU A 401 -16.85 11.16 -11.75
CA LEU A 401 -15.75 10.91 -12.68
C LEU A 401 -15.91 9.54 -13.37
N VAL A 402 -16.34 8.53 -12.61
CA VAL A 402 -16.67 7.19 -13.14
C VAL A 402 -17.75 7.29 -14.22
N ILE A 403 -18.88 7.94 -13.93
CA ILE A 403 -19.97 8.15 -14.89
C ILE A 403 -19.47 8.93 -16.10
N GLY A 404 -18.70 10.01 -15.90
CA GLY A 404 -18.14 10.80 -17.00
C GLY A 404 -17.29 9.97 -17.97
N LEU A 405 -16.46 9.07 -17.44
CA LEU A 405 -15.63 8.18 -18.27
C LEU A 405 -16.46 7.11 -19.01
N LEU A 406 -17.51 6.57 -18.37
CA LEU A 406 -18.43 5.62 -19.00
C LEU A 406 -19.23 6.23 -20.17
N LEU A 407 -19.39 7.56 -20.18
CA LEU A 407 -20.06 8.34 -21.22
C LEU A 407 -19.08 8.91 -22.28
N CYS A 408 -17.80 8.56 -22.22
CA CYS A 408 -16.83 8.92 -23.27
C CYS A 408 -16.98 8.01 -24.50
N HIS A 409 -16.15 8.24 -25.53
CA HIS A 409 -16.12 7.45 -26.75
C HIS A 409 -15.49 6.06 -26.53
N VAL A 410 -16.22 5.17 -25.85
CA VAL A 410 -15.80 3.79 -25.54
C VAL A 410 -16.07 2.89 -26.75
N VAL A 411 -15.04 2.17 -27.21
CA VAL A 411 -15.10 1.23 -28.34
C VAL A 411 -15.01 -0.20 -27.84
N THR A 412 -16.11 -0.95 -27.96
CA THR A 412 -16.25 -2.34 -27.48
C THR A 412 -16.63 -3.31 -28.60
N PRO A 413 -16.44 -4.64 -28.43
CA PRO A 413 -16.78 -5.61 -29.48
C PRO A 413 -18.28 -5.63 -29.81
N HIS A 414 -19.10 -5.43 -28.78
CA HIS A 414 -20.55 -5.32 -28.87
C HIS A 414 -20.99 -3.87 -28.62
N PRO A 415 -22.15 -3.44 -29.13
CA PRO A 415 -22.71 -2.11 -28.89
C PRO A 415 -22.69 -1.71 -27.40
N TRP A 416 -22.12 -0.53 -27.12
CA TRP A 416 -22.15 0.09 -25.80
C TRP A 416 -23.49 0.76 -25.57
N HIS A 417 -24.18 0.43 -24.46
CA HIS A 417 -25.54 0.89 -24.20
C HIS A 417 -25.66 2.36 -23.79
N LEU A 418 -24.58 2.98 -23.30
CA LEU A 418 -24.61 4.36 -22.85
C LEU A 418 -24.39 5.35 -24.00
N PRO A 419 -25.09 6.50 -24.01
CA PRO A 419 -24.84 7.55 -24.98
C PRO A 419 -23.50 8.22 -24.72
N GLU A 420 -22.86 8.67 -25.81
CA GLU A 420 -21.68 9.52 -25.73
C GLU A 420 -22.09 10.94 -25.29
N LEU A 421 -21.53 11.44 -24.19
CA LEU A 421 -21.90 12.75 -23.63
C LEU A 421 -21.42 13.91 -24.51
N VAL A 422 -20.14 13.92 -24.85
CA VAL A 422 -19.50 14.91 -25.74
C VAL A 422 -18.42 14.22 -26.56
N ARG A 423 -18.49 14.40 -27.87
CA ARG A 423 -17.49 13.90 -28.82
C ARG A 423 -16.24 14.76 -28.83
N SER A 424 -15.36 14.53 -27.87
CA SER A 424 -14.11 15.27 -27.68
C SER A 424 -13.01 14.40 -27.08
N ASP A 425 -11.79 14.54 -27.61
CA ASP A 425 -10.58 13.92 -27.05
C ASP A 425 -10.14 14.58 -25.73
N LEU A 426 -10.50 15.84 -25.49
CA LEU A 426 -10.10 16.57 -24.28
C LEU A 426 -10.82 16.06 -23.02
N LEU A 427 -12.08 15.67 -23.16
CA LEU A 427 -12.89 15.18 -22.04
C LEU A 427 -12.28 13.95 -21.34
N PRO A 428 -11.96 12.83 -22.03
CA PRO A 428 -11.36 11.67 -21.38
C PRO A 428 -9.96 11.99 -20.81
N MET A 429 -9.17 12.87 -21.45
CA MET A 429 -7.88 13.30 -20.91
C MET A 429 -8.03 14.02 -19.56
N VAL A 430 -8.93 15.01 -19.48
CA VAL A 430 -9.18 15.78 -18.25
C VAL A 430 -9.78 14.90 -17.16
N LEU A 431 -10.77 14.05 -17.49
CA LEU A 431 -11.39 13.15 -16.53
C LEU A 431 -10.40 12.13 -15.97
N THR A 432 -9.52 11.58 -16.82
CA THR A 432 -8.49 10.63 -16.40
C THR A 432 -7.44 11.29 -15.50
N LEU A 433 -7.01 12.52 -15.81
CA LEU A 433 -6.11 13.30 -14.96
C LEU A 433 -6.75 13.61 -13.60
N LEU A 434 -8.02 14.02 -13.58
CA LEU A 434 -8.76 14.31 -12.34
C LEU A 434 -9.04 13.04 -11.52
N LEU A 435 -9.31 11.91 -12.17
CA LEU A 435 -9.46 10.61 -11.52
C LEU A 435 -8.18 10.23 -10.77
N GLY A 436 -7.03 10.37 -11.43
CA GLY A 436 -5.71 10.19 -10.81
C GLY A 436 -5.49 11.18 -9.66
N LEU A 437 -5.65 12.48 -9.91
CA LEU A 437 -5.44 13.54 -8.92
C LEU A 437 -6.24 13.32 -7.64
N THR A 438 -7.53 13.03 -7.78
CA THR A 438 -8.41 12.81 -6.63
C THR A 438 -8.13 11.48 -5.93
N ASN A 439 -7.68 10.45 -6.66
CA ASN A 439 -7.30 9.15 -6.09
C ASN A 439 -6.07 9.32 -5.19
N GLY A 440 -5.00 9.89 -5.73
CA GLY A 440 -3.76 10.08 -4.96
C GLY A 440 -3.96 10.97 -3.74
N HIS A 441 -4.78 12.01 -3.88
CA HIS A 441 -5.10 12.93 -2.80
C HIS A 441 -5.88 12.27 -1.67
N LEU A 442 -7.00 11.60 -1.99
CA LEU A 442 -7.83 10.93 -0.98
C LEU A 442 -7.11 9.73 -0.35
N ALA A 443 -6.43 8.90 -1.14
CA ALA A 443 -5.62 7.79 -0.64
C ALA A 443 -4.54 8.24 0.34
N SER A 444 -3.87 9.37 0.07
CA SER A 444 -2.87 9.93 0.97
C SER A 444 -3.50 10.49 2.24
N LEU A 445 -4.56 11.31 2.13
CA LEU A 445 -5.22 11.87 3.31
C LEU A 445 -5.72 10.80 4.28
N THR A 446 -6.34 9.73 3.76
CA THR A 446 -6.84 8.63 4.58
C THR A 446 -5.71 7.86 5.25
N SER A 447 -4.69 7.42 4.49
CA SER A 447 -3.57 6.64 5.01
C SER A 447 -2.71 7.44 6.00
N MET A 448 -2.43 8.72 5.73
CA MET A 448 -1.67 9.63 6.60
C MET A 448 -2.21 9.70 8.03
N HIS A 449 -3.54 9.76 8.14
CA HIS A 449 -4.20 10.06 9.41
C HIS A 449 -4.69 8.81 10.14
N MET A 450 -4.80 7.66 9.48
CA MET A 450 -5.18 6.39 10.13
C MET A 450 -4.34 6.04 11.37
N PRO A 451 -2.98 6.12 11.35
CA PRO A 451 -2.18 5.83 12.53
C PRO A 451 -2.49 6.74 13.72
N SER A 452 -2.87 8.00 13.46
CA SER A 452 -3.15 8.99 14.52
C SER A 452 -4.44 8.70 15.30
N LEU A 453 -5.33 7.87 14.75
CA LEU A 453 -6.56 7.42 15.41
C LEU A 453 -6.31 6.31 16.44
N LEU A 454 -5.11 5.72 16.45
CA LEU A 454 -4.70 4.70 17.40
C LEU A 454 -3.79 5.30 18.49
N PRO A 455 -3.78 4.71 19.69
CA PRO A 455 -2.79 5.06 20.70
C PRO A 455 -1.35 4.84 20.18
N PRO A 456 -0.35 5.61 20.66
CA PRO A 456 1.03 5.56 20.16
C PRO A 456 1.65 4.16 20.06
N SER A 457 1.36 3.28 21.02
CA SER A 457 1.83 1.89 21.08
C SER A 457 1.23 0.96 20.01
N TYR A 458 0.09 1.34 19.42
CA TYR A 458 -0.63 0.52 18.43
C TYR A 458 -0.56 1.10 17.02
N ARG A 459 0.10 2.24 16.78
CA ARG A 459 0.15 2.90 15.47
C ARG A 459 0.76 2.04 14.38
N GLU A 460 1.76 1.23 14.72
CA GLU A 460 2.34 0.25 13.80
C GLU A 460 1.27 -0.71 13.23
N ARG A 461 0.24 -1.01 14.04
CA ARG A 461 -0.83 -1.94 13.65
C ARG A 461 -1.81 -1.37 12.64
N SER A 462 -1.76 -0.07 12.36
CA SER A 462 -2.53 0.53 11.28
C SER A 462 -2.01 0.11 9.89
N GLY A 463 -0.73 -0.28 9.78
CA GLY A 463 -0.07 -0.55 8.50
C GLY A 463 -0.75 -1.62 7.65
N PRO A 464 -0.89 -2.87 8.14
CA PRO A 464 -1.63 -3.92 7.44
C PRO A 464 -3.09 -3.57 7.19
N ILE A 465 -3.73 -2.77 8.05
CA ILE A 465 -5.12 -2.33 7.84
C ILE A 465 -5.20 -1.35 6.66
N ILE A 466 -4.24 -0.41 6.53
CA ILE A 466 -4.11 0.46 5.36
C ILE A 466 -3.92 -0.37 4.09
N ALA A 467 -2.93 -1.27 4.09
CA ALA A 467 -2.61 -2.12 2.94
C ALA A 467 -3.79 -3.03 2.53
N PHE A 468 -4.49 -3.61 3.51
CA PHE A 468 -5.69 -4.41 3.27
C PHE A 468 -6.84 -3.57 2.70
N SER A 469 -7.03 -2.34 3.19
CA SER A 469 -8.07 -1.41 2.68
C SER A 469 -7.82 -1.02 1.21
N ILE A 470 -6.56 -0.80 0.84
CA ILE A 470 -6.18 -0.61 -0.56
C ILE A 470 -6.53 -1.87 -1.36
N THR A 471 -6.06 -3.04 -0.91
CA THR A 471 -6.19 -4.30 -1.66
C THR A 471 -7.63 -4.76 -1.82
N ILE A 472 -8.49 -4.62 -0.80
CA ILE A 472 -9.92 -4.93 -0.94
C ILE A 472 -10.61 -3.95 -1.91
N GLY A 473 -10.20 -2.68 -1.92
CA GLY A 473 -10.65 -1.70 -2.91
C GLY A 473 -10.27 -2.11 -4.33
N LEU A 474 -9.01 -2.50 -4.56
CA LEU A 474 -8.55 -3.02 -5.85
C LEU A 474 -9.37 -4.25 -6.29
N THR A 475 -9.59 -5.22 -5.40
CA THR A 475 -10.38 -6.42 -5.70
C THR A 475 -11.83 -6.10 -6.05
N LEU A 476 -12.50 -5.26 -5.25
CA LEU A 476 -13.88 -4.86 -5.50
C LEU A 476 -14.01 -4.05 -6.79
N GLY A 477 -13.06 -3.14 -7.05
CA GLY A 477 -13.01 -2.39 -8.29
C GLY A 477 -12.84 -3.28 -9.52
N SER A 478 -11.99 -4.31 -9.47
CA SER A 478 -11.84 -5.27 -10.57
C SER A 478 -13.13 -6.06 -10.84
N ILE A 479 -13.84 -6.48 -9.78
CA ILE A 479 -15.16 -7.12 -9.92
C ILE A 479 -16.15 -6.15 -10.55
N MET A 480 -16.19 -4.90 -10.08
CA MET A 480 -17.06 -3.86 -10.64
C MET A 480 -16.73 -3.57 -12.10
N ALA A 481 -15.46 -3.53 -12.50
CA ALA A 481 -15.05 -3.31 -13.88
C ALA A 481 -15.63 -4.39 -14.81
N VAL A 482 -15.50 -5.67 -14.43
CA VAL A 482 -16.07 -6.79 -15.20
C VAL A 482 -17.59 -6.72 -15.25
N LEU A 483 -18.25 -6.38 -14.14
CA LEU A 483 -19.71 -6.22 -14.12
C LEU A 483 -20.16 -5.06 -15.00
N LEU A 484 -19.50 -3.90 -14.92
CA LEU A 484 -19.82 -2.73 -15.74
C LEU A 484 -19.65 -3.03 -17.23
N THR A 485 -18.53 -3.64 -17.64
CA THR A 485 -18.32 -3.98 -19.05
C THR A 485 -19.33 -5.01 -19.54
N SER A 486 -19.68 -6.00 -18.72
CA SER A 486 -20.65 -7.04 -19.10
C SER A 486 -22.09 -6.52 -19.16
N LEU A 487 -22.48 -5.60 -18.27
CA LEU A 487 -23.84 -5.03 -18.24
C LEU A 487 -24.06 -3.96 -19.31
N LEU A 488 -23.01 -3.25 -19.70
CA LEU A 488 -23.09 -2.14 -20.65
C LEU A 488 -22.82 -2.56 -22.09
N GLN A 489 -22.38 -3.79 -22.33
CA GLN A 489 -22.28 -4.40 -23.65
C GLN A 489 -23.51 -5.30 -23.91
N SER A 490 -24.05 -5.25 -25.13
CA SER A 490 -25.10 -6.20 -25.53
C SER A 490 -24.54 -7.62 -25.63
N SER A 491 -25.32 -8.62 -25.23
CA SER A 491 -24.98 -10.06 -25.39
C SER A 491 -24.84 -10.50 -26.85
#